data_AF-A0A9C9KVB3-F1
#
_entry.id   AF-A0A9C9KVB3-F1
#
_cell.length_a   1.000
_cell.length_b   1.000
_cell.length_c   1.000
_cell.angle_alpha   90.00
_cell.angle_beta   90.00
_cell.angle_gamma   90.00
#
_symmetry.space_group_name_H-M   'P 1'
#
loop_
_entity.id
_entity.type
_entity.pdbx_description
1 polymer ?
#
loop_
_entity_poly.entity_id
_entity_poly.type
_entity_poly.pdbx_seq_one_letter_code
_entity_poly.pdbx_strand_id
1 'polypeptide(L)' 'MLFPDVELGLRLRYEIRREFAPYIGVSWLRKLGDSADFTRDEGAQVDDLSLVAGLRLWF' A
#
# COMPACT_ATOMS: atom_id res chain seq x y z
N MET A 1 10.35 4.69 24.36
CA MET A 1 8.89 4.65 24.20
C MET A 1 8.66 4.27 22.74
N LEU A 2 8.17 3.07 22.44
CA LEU A 2 7.91 2.66 21.06
C LEU A 2 6.62 3.36 20.64
N PHE A 3 6.69 4.33 19.74
CA PHE A 3 5.48 4.91 19.15
C PHE A 3 4.83 3.83 18.29
N PRO A 4 3.53 3.55 18.43
CA PRO A 4 2.86 2.56 17.60
C PRO A 4 2.66 3.13 16.19
N ASP A 5 3.19 2.45 15.17
CA ASP A 5 2.86 2.69 13.77
C ASP A 5 1.54 2.02 13.42
N VAL A 6 0.69 2.67 12.63
CA VAL A 6 -0.59 2.12 12.17
C VAL A 6 -0.50 1.82 10.68
N GLU A 7 -0.68 0.55 10.33
CA GLU A 7 -0.71 0.06 8.94
C GLU A 7 -2.13 -0.40 8.57
N LEU A 8 -2.62 0.08 7.43
CA LEU A 8 -3.90 -0.32 6.84
C LEU A 8 -3.67 -0.83 5.41
N GLY A 9 -4.12 -2.04 5.11
CA GLY A 9 -3.98 -2.65 3.79
C GLY A 9 -5.29 -3.21 3.26
N LEU A 10 -5.61 -2.91 1.99
CA LEU A 10 -6.73 -3.45 1.25
C LEU A 10 -6.23 -4.19 0.01
N ARG A 11 -6.75 -5.41 -0.21
CA ARG A 11 -6.38 -6.25 -1.36
C ARG A 11 -7.61 -6.83 -2.03
N LEU A 12 -7.71 -6.65 -3.33
CA LEU A 12 -8.74 -7.23 -4.18
C LEU A 12 -8.09 -8.27 -5.09
N ARG A 13 -8.67 -9.46 -5.10
CA ARG A 13 -8.34 -10.51 -6.07
C ARG A 13 -9.58 -10.81 -6.88
N TYR A 14 -9.51 -10.53 -8.18
CA TYR A 14 -10.57 -10.90 -9.12
C TYR A 14 -10.20 -12.22 -9.79
N GLU A 15 -11.18 -13.12 -9.88
CA GLU A 15 -11.06 -14.36 -10.66
C GLU A 15 -12.03 -14.24 -11.84
N ILE A 16 -11.56 -13.63 -12.93
CA ILE A 16 -12.41 -13.39 -14.10
C ILE A 16 -12.64 -14.71 -14.85
N ARG A 17 -11.60 -15.55 -14.94
CA ARG A 17 -11.62 -16.93 -15.46
C ARG A 17 -10.57 -17.74 -14.67
N ARG A 18 -10.71 -19.08 -14.64
CA ARG A 18 -9.71 -19.96 -14.00
C ARG A 18 -8.29 -19.75 -14.56
N GLU A 19 -8.16 -19.27 -15.80
CA GLU A 19 -6.90 -18.96 -16.46
C GLU A 19 -6.34 -17.56 -16.13
N PHE A 20 -7.16 -16.63 -15.63
CA PHE A 20 -6.80 -15.22 -15.43
C PHE A 20 -7.27 -14.70 -14.07
N ALA A 21 -6.31 -14.52 -13.15
CA ALA A 21 -6.54 -14.01 -11.81
C ALA A 21 -5.75 -12.71 -11.56
N PRO A 22 -6.30 -11.54 -11.94
CA PRO A 22 -5.73 -10.25 -11.58
C PRO A 22 -5.87 -9.99 -10.08
N TYR A 23 -4.81 -9.47 -9.47
CA TYR A 23 -4.82 -9.01 -8.09
C TYR A 23 -4.27 -7.59 -8.00
N ILE A 24 -4.93 -6.76 -7.19
CA ILE A 24 -4.56 -5.38 -6.92
C ILE A 24 -4.59 -5.17 -5.41
N GLY A 25 -3.57 -4.53 -4.87
CA GLY A 25 -3.44 -4.19 -3.46
C GLY A 25 -3.07 -2.73 -3.28
N VAL A 26 -3.58 -2.13 -2.22
CA VAL A 26 -3.20 -0.82 -1.72
C VAL A 26 -2.89 -0.95 -0.24
N SER A 27 -1.79 -0.36 0.21
CA SER A 27 -1.43 -0.30 1.62
C SER A 27 -1.00 1.10 1.99
N TRP A 28 -1.31 1.47 3.22
CA TRP A 28 -1.07 2.79 3.76
C TRP A 28 -0.47 2.68 5.15
N LEU A 29 0.65 3.35 5.35
CA LEU A 29 1.38 3.34 6.62
C LEU A 29 1.42 4.77 7.17
N ARG A 30 0.84 4.94 8.36
CA ARG A 30 0.86 6.20 9.10
C ARG A 30 1.79 6.06 10.30
N LYS A 31 2.91 6.78 10.27
CA LYS A 31 3.85 6.86 11.38
C LYS A 31 3.35 7.91 12.37
N LEU A 32 2.86 7.49 13.54
CA LEU A 32 2.30 8.42 14.54
C LEU A 32 3.38 9.24 15.30
N GLY A 33 4.68 9.05 15.00
CA GLY A 33 5.76 9.53 15.86
C GLY A 33 6.82 10.48 15.27
N ASP A 34 7.11 10.49 13.96
CA ASP A 34 8.40 11.10 13.53
C ASP A 34 8.47 11.62 12.08
N SER A 35 7.48 12.39 11.62
CA SER A 35 7.64 13.19 10.40
C SER A 35 7.88 14.65 10.75
N ALA A 36 9.01 14.91 11.41
CA ALA A 36 9.45 16.25 11.76
C ALA A 36 10.38 16.90 10.72
N ASP A 37 10.98 16.18 9.78
CA ASP A 37 11.97 16.81 8.89
C ASP A 37 12.19 16.01 7.61
N PHE A 38 11.31 16.10 6.60
CA PHE A 38 11.69 15.73 5.22
C PHE A 38 10.86 16.52 4.18
N THR A 39 11.55 17.52 3.62
CA THR A 39 11.43 18.03 2.25
C THR A 39 10.14 18.76 1.87
N ARG A 40 10.22 20.08 2.08
CA ARG A 40 9.67 21.11 1.19
C ARG A 40 10.13 20.83 -0.25
N ASP A 41 9.34 20.07 -1.02
CA ASP A 41 9.20 20.32 -2.46
C ASP A 41 7.88 19.80 -3.02
N GLU A 42 7.47 18.54 -2.82
CA GLU A 42 6.22 18.04 -3.40
C GLU A 42 5.60 16.94 -2.52
N GLY A 43 4.41 17.19 -1.94
CA GLY A 43 3.50 16.10 -1.54
C GLY A 43 3.86 15.24 -0.32
N ALA A 44 4.71 15.70 0.61
CA ALA A 44 4.99 15.00 1.87
C ALA A 44 3.80 15.08 2.87
N GLN A 45 2.75 14.30 2.63
CA GLN A 45 1.82 13.88 3.68
C GLN A 45 2.39 12.61 4.33
N VAL A 46 2.24 12.53 5.65
CA VAL A 46 2.90 11.63 6.63
C VAL A 46 2.40 10.17 6.54
N ASP A 47 2.22 9.71 5.32
CA ASP A 47 1.20 8.76 4.94
C ASP A 47 1.77 7.95 3.75
N ASP A 48 2.59 6.94 4.06
CA ASP A 48 3.28 6.07 3.10
C ASP A 48 2.24 5.23 2.35
N LEU A 49 1.86 5.67 1.14
CA LEU A 49 0.90 4.95 0.28
C LEU A 49 1.65 4.06 -0.73
N SER A 50 1.38 2.77 -0.69
CA SER A 50 1.94 1.77 -1.60
C SER A 50 0.84 1.10 -2.41
N LEU A 51 1.08 0.97 -3.72
CA LEU A 51 0.16 0.33 -4.68
C LEU A 51 0.87 -0.86 -5.33
N VAL A 52 0.20 -2.01 -5.36
CA VAL A 52 0.70 -3.24 -5.97
C VAL A 52 -0.35 -3.78 -6.93
N ALA A 53 0.05 -4.15 -8.14
CA ALA A 53 -0.80 -4.86 -9.08
C ALA A 53 -0.02 -6.03 -9.68
N GLY A 54 -0.70 -7.16 -9.88
CA GLY A 54 -0.12 -8.30 -10.56
C GLY A 54 -1.18 -9.17 -11.24
N LEU A 55 -0.71 -9.95 -12.21
CA LEU A 55 -1.54 -10.83 -13.01
C LEU A 55 -1.01 -12.25 -12.84
N ARG A 56 -1.88 -13.19 -12.50
CA ARG A 56 -1.55 -14.62 -12.55
C ARG A 56 -2.24 -15.25 -13.76
N LEU A 57 -1.43 -15.86 -14.61
CA LEU A 57 -1.82 -16.68 -15.74
C LEU A 57 -1.38 -18.12 -15.46
N TRP A 58 -2.25 -19.09 -15.74
CA TRP A 58 -2.00 -20.52 -15.61
C TRP A 58 -2.63 -21.18 -16.83
N PHE A 59 -1.81 -21.96 -17.56
CA PHE A 59 -2.18 -22.71 -18.77
C PHE A 59 -2.52 -24.16 -18.42
#